data_AF-A0A1X0SFQ5-F1
#
_entry.id   AF-A0A1X0SFQ5-F1
#
_cell.length_a   1.000
_cell.length_b   1.000
_cell.length_c   1.000
_cell.angle_alpha   90.00
_cell.angle_beta   90.00
_cell.angle_gamma   90.00
#
_symmetry.space_group_name_H-M   'P 1'
#
loop_
_entity.id
_entity.type
_entity.pdbx_description
1 polymer ?
#
loop_
_entity_poly.entity_id
_entity_poly.type
_entity_poly.pdbx_seq_one_letter_code
_entity_poly.pdbx_strand_id
1 'polypeptide(L)' 'IEERWSKIKSNIKRAPLDDNSTLTPRIVQACQRVTIDDCLGWIRHSESYWDRCINKELGLK' A
#
# COMPACT_ATOMS: atom_id res chain seq x y z
N ILE A 1 -5.59 -1.44 -4.31
CA ILE A 1 -5.40 -2.28 -3.08
C ILE A 1 -3.93 -2.68 -2.89
N GLU A 2 -3.22 -3.07 -3.96
CA GLU A 2 -1.82 -3.50 -3.87
C GLU A 2 -0.86 -2.40 -3.42
N GLU A 3 -0.95 -1.20 -3.99
CA GLU A 3 -0.11 -0.06 -3.59
C GLU A 3 -0.27 0.30 -2.11
N ARG A 4 -1.50 0.27 -1.62
CA ARG A 4 -1.81 0.44 -0.19
C ARG A 4 -1.08 -0.59 0.66
N TRP A 5 -1.13 -1.86 0.29
CA TRP A 5 -0.44 -2.92 1.02
C TRP A 5 1.08 -2.82 0.89
N SER A 6 1.61 -2.33 -0.23
CA SER A 6 3.04 -2.05 -0.39
C SER A 6 3.52 -1.02 0.64
N LYS A 7 2.81 0.11 0.77
CA LYS A 7 3.11 1.17 1.74
C LYS A 7 2.92 0.73 3.20
N ILE A 8 1.86 -0.01 3.51
CA ILE A 8 1.65 -0.50 4.88
C ILE A 8 2.79 -1.45 5.28
N LYS A 9 3.15 -2.40 4.40
CA LYS A 9 4.26 -3.33 4.65
C LYS A 9 5.61 -2.62 4.83
N SER A 10 5.88 -1.55 4.08
CA SER A 10 7.12 -0.79 4.25
C SER A 10 7.19 -0.03 5.59
N ASN A 11 6.03 0.30 6.17
CA ASN A 11 5.92 1.00 7.45
C ASN A 11 5.91 0.09 8.69
N ILE A 12 5.71 -1.22 8.51
CA ILE A 12 5.81 -2.17 9.62
C ILE A 12 7.28 -2.29 10.04
N LYS A 13 7.57 -2.04 11.33
CA LYS A 13 8.93 -2.19 11.89
C LYS A 13 9.45 -3.60 11.62
N ARG A 14 10.65 -3.69 11.05
CA ARG A 14 11.37 -4.95 10.75
C ARG A 14 12.01 -5.62 11.97
N ALA A 15 11.85 -5.04 13.17
CA ALA A 15 12.34 -5.66 14.38
C ALA A 15 11.64 -7.01 14.62
N PRO A 16 12.31 -8.01 15.23
CA PRO A 16 11.65 -9.24 15.65
C PRO A 16 10.40 -8.95 16.49
N LEU A 17 9.40 -9.83 16.41
CA LEU A 17 8.31 -9.84 17.38
C LEU A 17 8.91 -10.31 18.71
N ASP A 18 8.65 -9.59 19.78
CA ASP A 18 8.96 -10.00 21.15
C ASP A 18 7.66 -10.39 21.87
N ASP A 19 7.78 -10.93 23.08
CA ASP A 19 6.64 -11.38 23.89
C ASP A 19 5.60 -10.27 24.16
N ASN A 20 5.99 -9.01 24.02
CA ASN A 20 5.15 -7.84 24.24
C ASN A 20 4.68 -7.14 22.94
N SER A 21 5.14 -7.57 21.76
CA SER A 21 4.85 -6.92 20.49
C SER A 21 4.32 -7.91 19.46
N THR A 22 3.00 -8.02 19.43
CA THR A 22 2.30 -8.81 18.42
C THR A 22 2.24 -8.08 17.08
N LEU A 23 2.05 -8.83 16.00
CA LEU A 23 2.01 -8.29 14.64
C LEU A 23 0.82 -7.35 14.42
N THR A 24 -0.33 -7.65 15.02
CA THR A 24 -1.57 -6.90 14.81
C THR A 24 -1.46 -5.42 15.22
N PRO A 25 -0.99 -5.06 16.45
CA PRO A 25 -0.73 -3.67 16.81
C PRO A 25 0.21 -2.93 15.86
N ARG A 26 1.24 -3.62 15.32
CA ARG A 26 2.18 -3.02 14.36
C ARG A 26 1.51 -2.71 13.03
N ILE A 27 0.61 -3.58 12.55
CA ILE A 27 -0.20 -3.35 11.35
C ILE A 27 -1.14 -2.16 11.59
N VAL A 28 -1.82 -2.10 12.74
CA VAL A 28 -2.71 -0.97 13.09
C VAL A 28 -1.94 0.34 13.08
N GLN A 29 -0.76 0.40 13.72
CA GLN A 29 0.10 1.59 13.69
C GLN A 29 0.57 1.95 12.28
N ALA A 30 0.92 0.97 11.44
CA ALA A 30 1.32 1.22 10.06
C ALA A 30 0.15 1.78 9.22
N CYS A 31 -1.08 1.28 9.44
CA CYS A 31 -2.29 1.82 8.81
C CYS A 31 -2.54 3.28 9.19
N GLN A 32 -2.27 3.67 10.45
CA GLN A 32 -2.42 5.06 10.91
C GLN A 32 -1.46 6.05 10.25
N ARG A 33 -0.40 5.56 9.59
CA ARG A 33 0.56 6.40 8.84
C ARG A 33 0.15 6.66 7.40
N VAL A 34 -0.97 6.08 6.94
CA VAL A 34 -1.52 6.37 5.62
C VAL A 34 -2.16 7.75 5.65
N THR A 35 -1.72 8.61 4.74
CA THR A 35 -2.23 9.98 4.62
C THR A 35 -3.30 10.07 3.52
N ILE A 36 -4.02 11.20 3.49
CA ILE A 36 -4.94 11.52 2.39
C ILE A 36 -4.18 11.62 1.06
N ASP A 37 -2.98 12.19 1.09
CA ASP A 37 -2.13 12.33 -0.10
C ASP A 37 -1.69 10.97 -0.66
N ASP A 38 -1.39 9.99 0.20
CA ASP A 38 -1.13 8.62 -0.23
C ASP A 38 -2.36 8.05 -0.97
N CYS A 39 -3.57 8.23 -0.42
CA CYS A 39 -4.81 7.76 -1.04
C CYS A 39 -5.08 8.44 -2.39
N LEU A 40 -4.92 9.76 -2.48
CA LEU A 40 -5.07 10.50 -3.74
C LEU A 40 -4.01 10.06 -4.76
N GLY A 41 -2.78 9.79 -4.32
CA GLY A 41 -1.72 9.24 -5.14
C GLY A 41 -2.10 7.90 -5.76
N TRP A 42 -2.66 6.98 -4.96
CA TRP A 42 -3.09 5.67 -5.46
C TRP A 42 -4.26 5.75 -6.45
N ILE A 43 -5.19 6.68 -6.25
CA ILE A 43 -6.29 6.93 -7.19
C ILE A 43 -5.71 7.40 -8.52
N ARG A 44 -4.89 8.47 -8.51
CA ARG A 44 -4.26 9.02 -9.72
C ARG A 44 -3.38 7.99 -10.44
N HIS A 45 -2.64 7.20 -9.67
CA HIS A 45 -1.85 6.11 -10.23
C HIS A 45 -2.76 5.10 -10.94
N SER A 46 -3.85 4.67 -10.30
CA SER A 46 -4.82 3.74 -10.90
C SER A 46 -5.46 4.30 -12.18
N GLU A 47 -5.80 5.59 -12.18
CA GLU A 47 -6.36 6.30 -13.35
C GLU A 47 -5.41 6.27 -14.56
N SER A 48 -4.09 6.37 -14.33
CA SER A 48 -3.09 6.32 -15.40
C SER A 48 -3.03 4.98 -16.15
N TYR A 49 -3.64 3.92 -15.60
CA TYR A 49 -3.72 2.61 -16.25
C TYR A 49 -5.01 2.43 -17.04
N TRP A 50 -6.02 3.30 -16.89
CA TRP A 50 -7.33 3.11 -17.53
C TRP A 50 -7.22 3.05 -19.05
N ASP A 51 -6.53 4.01 -19.67
CA ASP A 51 -6.35 4.02 -21.13
C ASP A 51 -5.63 2.76 -21.62
N ARG A 52 -4.58 2.34 -20.90
CA ARG A 52 -3.80 1.15 -21.23
C ARG A 52 -4.65 -0.13 -21.13
N CYS A 53 -5.51 -0.21 -20.11
CA CYS A 53 -6.48 -1.29 -19.94
C CYS A 53 -7.54 -1.29 -21.06
N ILE A 54 -8.10 -0.12 -21.39
CA ILE A 54 -9.10 0.05 -22.46
C ILE A 54 -8.50 -0.38 -23.81
N ASN A 55 -7.25 0.02 -24.06
CA ASN A 55 -6.52 -0.33 -25.28
C ASN A 55 -5.97 -1.76 -25.29
N LYS A 56 -6.21 -2.55 -24.22
CA LYS A 56 -5.77 -3.94 -24.06
C LYS A 56 -4.27 -4.11 -24.29
N GLU A 57 -3.46 -3.16 -23.83
CA GLU A 57 -2.01 -3.25 -23.93
C GLU A 57 -1.49 -4.50 -23.21
N LEU A 58 -0.64 -5.27 -23.89
CA LEU A 58 -0.01 -6.45 -23.29
C LEU A 58 1.13 -6.01 -22.35
N GLY A 59 1.20 -6.61 -21.16
CA GLY A 59 2.31 -6.37 -20.23
C GLY A 59 2.14 -5.14 -19.33
N LEU A 60 0.92 -4.85 -18.90
CA LEU A 60 0.65 -3.92 -17.79
C LEU A 60 1.42 -4.37 -16.54
N LYS A 61 2.62 -3.82 -16.35
CA LYS A 61 3.38 -3.86 -15.09
C LYS A 61 3.17 -2.57 -14.32
#